data_AF-A0A0F0H0Z5-F1
#
_entry.id   AF-A0A0F0H0Z5-F1
#
_cell.length_a   1.000
_cell.length_b   1.000
_cell.length_c   1.000
_cell.angle_alpha   90.00
_cell.angle_beta   90.00
_cell.angle_gamma   90.00
#
_symmetry.space_group_name_H-M   'P 1'
#
loop_
_entity.id
_entity.type
_entity.pdbx_description
1 polymer ?
#
loop_
_entity_poly.entity_id
_entity_poly.type
_entity_poly.pdbx_seq_one_letter_code
_entity_poly.pdbx_strand_id
1 'polypeptide(L)' 'ARELGVSPEGLRGWVKQDRTDRGEDRAGELTSAEREERTRLPRQPVEQHKTSEVLRKAAAYFAAETTR' A
#
# COMPACT_ATOMS: atom_id res chain seq x y z
N ALA A 1 -27.17 -10.18 -14.43
CA ALA A 1 -26.36 -9.24 -15.26
C ALA A 1 -27.27 -8.34 -16.08
N ARG A 2 -28.00 -8.88 -17.08
CA ARG A 2 -28.95 -8.09 -17.91
C ARG A 2 -30.05 -7.40 -17.09
N GLU A 3 -30.61 -8.08 -16.10
CA GLU A 3 -31.61 -7.52 -15.16
C GLU A 3 -31.05 -6.41 -14.26
N LEU A 4 -29.74 -6.38 -14.05
CA LEU A 4 -29.05 -5.39 -13.21
C LEU A 4 -28.39 -4.30 -14.04
N GLY A 5 -28.54 -4.32 -15.38
CA GLY A 5 -27.90 -3.35 -16.28
C GLY A 5 -26.37 -3.40 -16.31
N VAL A 6 -25.74 -4.42 -15.75
CA VAL A 6 -24.27 -4.55 -15.68
C VAL A 6 -23.74 -5.56 -16.68
N SER A 7 -22.50 -5.35 -17.13
CA SER A 7 -21.77 -6.35 -17.91
C SER A 7 -21.69 -7.68 -17.13
N PRO A 8 -21.92 -8.83 -17.81
CA PRO A 8 -21.75 -10.14 -17.20
C PRO A 8 -20.34 -10.36 -16.62
N GLU A 9 -19.31 -9.81 -17.26
CA GLU A 9 -17.91 -9.91 -16.84
C GLU A 9 -17.67 -9.11 -15.56
N GLY A 10 -18.24 -7.90 -15.47
CA GLY A 10 -18.18 -7.07 -14.26
C GLY A 10 -18.86 -7.75 -13.07
N LEU A 11 -20.04 -8.34 -13.28
CA LEU A 11 -20.77 -9.07 -12.24
C LEU A 11 -20.00 -10.30 -11.75
N ARG A 12 -19.35 -11.05 -12.66
CA ARG A 12 -18.49 -12.18 -12.28
C ARG A 12 -17.32 -11.73 -11.42
N GLY A 13 -16.70 -10.59 -11.76
CA GLY A 13 -15.62 -9.99 -10.96
C GLY A 13 -16.07 -9.66 -9.55
N TRP A 14 -17.24 -9.04 -9.38
CA TRP A 14 -17.79 -8.71 -8.06
C TRP A 14 -18.13 -9.94 -7.22
N VAL A 15 -18.75 -10.95 -7.82
CA VAL A 15 -19.06 -12.22 -7.12
C VAL A 15 -17.78 -12.91 -6.65
N LYS A 16 -16.71 -12.85 -7.45
CA LYS A 16 -15.41 -13.40 -7.05
C LYS A 16 -14.80 -12.63 -5.88
N GLN A 17 -14.81 -11.30 -5.93
CA GLN A 17 -14.31 -10.48 -4.84
C GLN A 17 -15.10 -10.68 -3.54
N ASP A 18 -16.42 -10.81 -3.64
CA ASP A 18 -17.32 -11.08 -2.50
C ASP A 18 -17.04 -12.45 -1.85
N ARG A 19 -16.69 -13.48 -2.63
CA ARG A 19 -16.23 -14.78 -2.11
C ARG A 19 -14.86 -14.69 -1.43
N THR A 20 -13.94 -13.92 -2.00
CA THR A 20 -12.63 -13.63 -1.39
C THR A 20 -12.81 -12.89 -0.06
N ASP A 21 -13.70 -11.90 0.00
CA ASP A 21 -14.00 -11.14 1.21
C ASP A 21 -14.64 -12.00 2.32
N ARG A 22 -15.36 -13.07 1.96
CA ARG A 22 -15.88 -14.08 2.91
C ARG A 22 -14.87 -15.17 3.29
N GLY A 23 -13.67 -15.15 2.71
CA GLY A 23 -12.63 -16.17 2.95
C GLY A 23 -12.91 -17.52 2.31
N GLU A 24 -13.79 -17.57 1.30
CA GLU A 24 -14.18 -18.80 0.60
C GLU A 24 -13.27 -19.12 -0.60
N ASP A 25 -12.41 -18.18 -1.02
CA ASP A 25 -11.53 -18.30 -2.18
C ASP A 25 -10.07 -18.67 -1.81
N ARG A 26 -9.30 -19.07 -2.83
CA ARG A 26 -7.93 -19.60 -2.69
C ARG A 26 -6.95 -18.59 -2.06
N ALA A 27 -6.00 -19.14 -1.30
CA ALA A 27 -4.86 -18.43 -0.74
C ALA A 27 -4.15 -17.55 -1.79
N GLY A 28 -4.11 -16.23 -1.54
CA GLY A 28 -3.40 -15.25 -2.36
C GLY A 28 -4.26 -14.16 -3.00
N GLU A 29 -5.59 -14.25 -2.95
CA GLU A 29 -6.46 -13.13 -3.37
C GLU A 29 -6.65 -12.14 -2.23
N LEU A 30 -6.37 -10.86 -2.49
CA LEU A 30 -6.54 -9.79 -1.51
C LEU A 30 -8.00 -9.41 -1.39
N THR A 31 -8.49 -9.43 -0.14
CA THR A 31 -9.75 -8.85 0.25
C THR A 31 -9.81 -7.35 -0.10
N SER A 32 -11.03 -6.84 -0.22
CA SER A 32 -11.28 -5.42 -0.46
C SER A 32 -10.63 -4.55 0.61
N ALA A 33 -10.65 -5.00 1.87
CA ALA A 33 -9.99 -4.33 2.99
C ALA A 33 -8.45 -4.30 2.85
N GLU A 34 -7.81 -5.41 2.47
CA GLU A 34 -6.36 -5.45 2.26
C GLU A 34 -5.91 -4.57 1.08
N ARG A 35 -6.72 -4.49 0.01
CA ARG A 35 -6.46 -3.58 -1.12
C ARG A 35 -6.55 -2.12 -0.70
N GLU A 36 -7.54 -1.81 0.14
CA GLU A 36 -7.73 -0.47 0.67
C GLU A 36 -6.57 -0.07 1.60
N GLU A 37 -6.14 -0.98 2.48
CA GLU A 37 -5.00 -0.75 3.38
C GLU A 37 -3.69 -0.50 2.60
N ARG A 38 -3.46 -1.23 1.51
CA ARG A 38 -2.30 -0.97 0.61
C ARG A 38 -2.34 0.40 -0.07
N THR A 39 -3.53 0.97 -0.24
CA THR A 39 -3.71 2.30 -0.84
C THR A 39 -3.65 3.41 0.22
N ARG A 40 -4.08 3.09 1.44
CA ARG A 40 -4.02 3.97 2.61
C ARG A 40 -2.62 4.10 3.17
N LEU A 41 -1.74 3.10 2.98
CA LEU A 41 -0.33 3.23 3.29
C LEU A 41 0.24 4.40 2.45
N PRO A 42 0.49 5.57 3.08
CA PRO A 42 1.05 6.69 2.34
C PRO A 42 2.38 6.23 1.77
N ARG A 43 2.78 6.79 0.63
CA ARG A 43 4.12 6.63 0.04
C ARG A 43 5.20 7.19 0.98
N GLN A 44 5.37 6.55 2.13
CA GLN A 44 6.17 7.03 3.24
C GLN A 44 7.68 6.74 3.18
N PRO A 45 8.30 6.18 2.12
CA PRO A 45 9.76 6.20 2.09
C PRO A 45 10.32 7.56 1.64
N VAL A 46 9.52 8.43 1.01
CA VAL A 46 10.05 9.69 0.42
C VAL A 46 10.34 10.73 1.47
N GLU A 47 9.46 10.90 2.46
CA GLU A 47 9.65 11.91 3.52
C GLU A 47 10.60 11.42 4.63
N GLN A 48 10.61 10.12 4.95
CA GLN A 48 11.55 9.56 5.93
C GLN A 48 13.01 9.67 5.45
N HIS A 49 13.26 9.51 4.14
CA HIS A 49 14.60 9.61 3.58
C HIS A 49 15.21 11.01 3.73
N LYS A 50 14.40 12.07 3.53
CA LYS A 50 14.87 13.46 3.63
C LYS A 50 15.38 13.81 5.03
N THR A 51 14.68 13.34 6.06
CA THR A 51 15.07 13.62 7.46
C THR A 51 16.36 12.89 7.84
N SER A 52 16.53 11.65 7.38
CA SER A 52 17.77 10.89 7.60
C SER A 52 18.99 11.54 6.93
N GLU A 53 18.83 12.13 5.74
CA GLU A 53 19.94 12.80 5.05
C GLU A 53 20.41 14.08 5.75
N VAL A 54 19.49 14.90 6.27
CA VAL A 54 19.85 16.12 7.03
C VAL A 54 20.61 15.75 8.30
N LEU A 55 20.12 14.76 9.05
CA LEU A 55 20.77 14.29 10.27
C LEU A 55 22.14 13.68 9.99
N ARG A 56 22.29 12.91 8.90
CA ARG A 56 23.58 12.34 8.49
C ARG A 56 24.59 13.42 8.10
N LYS A 57 24.18 14.45 7.36
CA LYS A 57 25.04 15.58 7.00
C LYS A 57 25.46 16.39 8.23
N ALA A 58 24.53 16.67 9.14
CA ALA A 58 24.83 17.35 10.40
C ALA A 58 25.83 16.55 11.24
N ALA A 59 25.60 15.25 11.44
CA ALA A 59 26.51 14.38 12.18
C ALA A 59 27.92 14.33 11.57
N ALA A 60 28.03 14.27 10.24
CA ALA A 60 29.32 14.30 9.55
C ALA A 60 30.07 15.63 9.75
N TYR A 61 29.38 16.76 9.67
CA TYR A 61 29.96 18.08 9.94
C TYR A 61 30.47 18.20 11.37
N PHE A 62 29.66 17.83 12.36
CA PHE A 62 30.05 17.92 13.78
C PHE A 62 31.18 16.95 14.13
N ALA A 63 31.19 15.73 13.57
CA ALA A 63 32.29 14.78 13.77
C ALA A 63 33.62 15.33 13.23
N ALA A 64 33.60 15.99 12.07
CA ALA A 64 34.79 16.61 11.48
C ALA A 64 35.29 17.79 12.32
N GLU A 65 34.40 18.63 12.86
CA GLU A 65 34.77 19.77 13.70
C GLU A 65 35.27 19.35 15.09
N THR A 66 34.74 18.25 15.64
CA THR A 66 35.14 17.72 16.96
C THR A 66 36.48 16.96 16.90
N THR A 67 36.89 16.49 15.72
CA THR A 67 38.16 15.77 15.52
C THR A 67 39.32 16.72 15.20
N ARG A 68 39.04 18.02 15.06
CA ARG A 68 40.04 19.08 14.82
C ARG A 68 40.65 19.60 16.12
#